data_AF-A0A848N9J5-F1
#
_entry.id   AF-A0A848N9J5-F1
#
_cell.length_a   1.000
_cell.length_b   1.000
_cell.length_c   1.000
_cell.angle_alpha   90.00
_cell.angle_beta   90.00
_cell.angle_gamma   90.00
#
_symmetry.space_group_name_H-M   'P 1'
#
loop_
_entity.id
_entity.type
_entity.pdbx_description
1 polymer ?
#
loop_
_entity_poly.entity_id
_entity_poly.type
_entity_poly.pdbx_seq_one_letter_code
_entity_poly.pdbx_strand_id
1 'polypeptide(L)'
;MKLGLLLLATLPIAAYAQDSITVNTSNQYPNTFSSGSANIQKFDNKARRFNDWSISVGGGAAFMTNSDLTSFYDKKVNWGYNTYVSIDKQISHTFGISIVYQRGETNQKGMQEGARGLLAGVGVAKTKYNQIAVLGDVNLSNLLRRVDNKSPYRWALHAYGGLGFQNFNTSLHDNDEFRWSTSPRRVPLFIDQKLDISSLYYQFGTGLKFKVSKLVDIEARAMYIISGDDEFDGGGWAGPADYDATSGNSKYNMINDKRSDNMLTVNLGVSFKLGKQQSHLTWHDPLQEVYYRTHLLENKTSDLVVCTQGDNDNDGVCDDWDRQLNTPSGARVDGSGVALDMDLDGVIDLYDKCVTVAGPADNNGCPK
;
A
#
# COMPACT_ATOMS: atom_id res chain seq x y z
N MET A 1 -14.64 11.02 -34.88
CA MET A 1 -13.85 12.16 -34.36
C MET A 1 -12.68 11.60 -33.55
N LYS A 2 -11.45 12.09 -33.81
CA LYS A 2 -10.20 11.50 -33.33
C LYS A 2 -10.05 11.64 -31.80
N LEU A 3 -10.11 10.51 -31.09
CA LEU A 3 -9.93 10.39 -29.63
C LEU A 3 -8.49 10.73 -29.17
N GLY A 4 -7.54 10.79 -30.10
CA GLY A 4 -6.13 11.08 -29.82
C GLY A 4 -5.82 12.49 -29.31
N LEU A 5 -6.76 13.44 -29.42
CA LEU A 5 -6.54 14.81 -28.93
C LEU A 5 -6.83 15.00 -27.44
N LEU A 6 -7.65 14.15 -26.80
CA LEU A 6 -8.02 14.36 -25.40
C LEU A 6 -6.95 13.87 -24.41
N LEU A 7 -6.20 12.82 -24.76
CA LEU A 7 -5.09 12.29 -23.95
C LEU A 7 -3.82 13.15 -24.03
N LEU A 8 -3.64 13.90 -25.12
CA LEU A 8 -2.51 14.84 -25.27
C LEU A 8 -2.75 16.17 -24.54
N ALA A 9 -4.00 16.50 -24.19
CA ALA A 9 -4.33 17.72 -23.45
C ALA A 9 -4.21 17.58 -21.93
N THR A 10 -4.20 16.37 -21.37
CA THR A 10 -4.14 16.13 -19.91
C THR A 10 -2.72 15.95 -19.37
N LEU A 11 -1.76 15.54 -20.21
CA LEU A 11 -0.35 15.39 -19.85
C LEU A 11 0.41 16.71 -19.57
N PRO A 12 0.20 17.82 -20.31
CA PRO A 12 0.89 19.07 -20.01
C PRO A 12 0.33 19.78 -18.76
N ILE A 13 -0.95 19.60 -18.42
CA ILE A 13 -1.56 20.26 -17.25
C ILE A 13 -0.95 19.74 -15.93
N ALA A 14 -0.53 18.47 -15.89
CA ALA A 14 0.19 17.90 -14.75
C ALA A 14 1.67 18.35 -14.65
N ALA A 15 2.29 18.74 -15.78
CA ALA A 15 3.70 19.13 -15.83
C ALA A 15 3.92 20.62 -15.47
N TYR A 16 2.98 21.51 -15.81
CA TYR A 16 3.11 22.95 -15.56
C TYR A 16 2.69 23.40 -14.15
N ALA A 17 2.16 22.50 -13.32
CA ALA A 17 1.78 22.84 -11.94
C ALA A 17 2.98 22.89 -10.96
N GLN A 18 4.19 22.51 -11.38
CA GLN A 18 5.36 22.36 -10.50
C GLN A 18 6.52 23.35 -10.76
N ASP A 19 6.31 24.39 -11.58
CA ASP A 19 7.40 25.34 -11.92
C ASP A 19 7.69 26.40 -10.84
N SER A 20 6.90 26.49 -9.76
CA SER A 20 7.08 27.50 -8.70
C SER A 20 7.55 26.91 -7.36
N ILE A 21 8.70 26.25 -7.35
CA ILE A 21 9.37 25.79 -6.11
C ILE A 21 10.53 26.71 -5.66
N THR A 22 10.52 27.99 -6.01
CA THR A 22 11.41 28.98 -5.40
C THR A 22 10.92 29.31 -3.99
N VAL A 23 11.53 28.66 -2.99
CA VAL A 23 11.21 28.84 -1.57
C VAL A 23 11.84 30.12 -1.04
N ASN A 24 11.00 31.07 -0.64
CA ASN A 24 11.40 32.23 0.13
C ASN A 24 11.27 31.88 1.63
N THR A 25 12.40 31.77 2.34
CA THR A 25 12.44 31.49 3.78
C THR A 25 12.04 32.75 4.54
N SER A 26 10.74 32.97 4.74
CA SER A 26 10.23 33.98 5.66
C SER A 26 9.20 33.33 6.59
N ASN A 27 9.14 33.80 7.84
CA ASN A 27 8.34 33.32 8.98
C ASN A 27 6.80 33.36 8.76
N GLN A 28 6.31 32.89 7.62
CA GLN A 28 4.88 32.89 7.30
C GLN A 28 4.28 31.50 7.49
N TYR A 29 3.04 31.48 8.00
CA TYR A 29 2.21 30.28 8.12
C TYR A 29 2.10 29.53 6.79
N PRO A 30 1.93 28.19 6.82
CA PRO A 30 1.74 27.40 5.61
C PRO A 30 0.59 27.96 4.77
N ASN A 31 0.83 28.19 3.47
CA ASN A 31 -0.17 28.61 2.51
C ASN A 31 -0.20 27.66 1.32
N THR A 32 -1.08 27.90 0.36
CA THR A 32 -1.26 27.04 -0.84
C THR A 32 0.00 26.87 -1.69
N PHE A 33 1.04 27.68 -1.48
CA PHE A 33 2.30 27.68 -2.24
C PHE A 33 3.56 27.48 -1.38
N SER A 34 3.43 27.39 -0.05
CA SER A 34 4.54 27.19 0.88
C SER A 34 4.09 26.37 2.07
N SER A 35 4.80 25.26 2.35
CA SER A 35 4.48 24.40 3.49
C SER A 35 4.89 24.99 4.84
N GLY A 36 5.64 26.10 4.86
CA GLY A 36 6.27 26.61 6.09
C GLY A 36 7.28 25.64 6.73
N SER A 37 7.56 24.49 6.08
CA SER A 37 8.49 23.49 6.59
C SER A 37 9.93 23.96 6.38
N ALA A 38 10.72 23.98 7.47
CA ALA A 38 12.16 24.24 7.40
C ALA A 38 12.93 23.14 6.64
N ASN A 39 12.28 22.03 6.27
CA ASN A 39 12.92 20.86 5.69
C ASN A 39 12.15 20.37 4.45
N ILE A 40 12.23 21.13 3.35
CA ILE A 40 11.70 20.74 2.04
C ILE A 40 12.85 20.11 1.25
N GLN A 41 12.76 18.80 1.00
CA GLN A 41 13.71 18.12 0.11
C GLN A 41 13.10 17.99 -1.30
N LYS A 42 13.91 18.25 -2.33
CA LYS A 42 13.53 17.98 -3.72
C LYS A 42 13.25 16.48 -3.86
N PHE A 43 12.20 16.13 -4.62
CA PHE A 43 11.87 14.74 -4.92
C PHE A 43 12.88 14.18 -5.92
N ASP A 44 14.08 13.83 -5.44
CA ASP A 44 15.14 13.20 -6.21
C ASP A 44 15.44 11.78 -5.69
N ASN A 45 16.21 11.02 -6.46
CA ASN A 45 16.59 9.66 -6.07
C ASN A 45 17.49 9.61 -4.82
N LYS A 46 18.12 10.73 -4.43
CA LYS A 46 18.98 10.80 -3.23
C LYS A 46 18.14 10.91 -1.95
N ALA A 47 16.99 11.59 -2.00
CA ALA A 47 16.02 11.69 -0.91
C ALA A 47 15.21 10.39 -0.69
N ARG A 48 15.36 9.39 -1.57
CA ARG A 48 14.54 8.16 -1.52
C ARG A 48 14.90 7.27 -0.32
N ARG A 49 14.05 7.28 0.70
CA ARG A 49 14.22 6.48 1.94
C ARG A 49 13.86 4.99 1.79
N PHE A 50 13.07 4.62 0.78
CA PHE A 50 12.50 3.27 0.64
C PHE A 50 12.79 2.64 -0.72
N ASN A 51 12.83 1.32 -0.76
CA ASN A 51 12.67 0.57 -2.00
C ASN A 51 11.20 0.60 -2.42
N ASP A 52 10.93 0.69 -3.71
CA ASP A 52 9.58 0.86 -4.23
C ASP A 52 9.33 0.08 -5.54
N TRP A 53 10.31 -0.71 -5.96
CA TRP A 53 10.19 -1.60 -7.11
C TRP A 53 10.31 -3.04 -6.65
N SER A 54 9.51 -3.93 -7.22
CA SER A 54 9.68 -5.36 -7.07
C SER A 54 9.42 -6.10 -8.38
N ILE A 55 10.00 -7.29 -8.50
CA ILE A 55 9.66 -8.26 -9.55
C ILE A 55 9.04 -9.46 -8.85
N SER A 56 7.85 -9.85 -9.29
CA SER A 56 7.18 -11.02 -8.72
C SER A 56 7.00 -12.11 -9.76
N VAL A 57 7.20 -13.36 -9.36
CA VAL A 57 7.04 -14.53 -10.23
C VAL A 57 6.24 -15.59 -9.48
N GLY A 58 5.35 -16.28 -10.16
CA GLY A 58 4.54 -17.31 -9.51
C GLY A 58 3.70 -18.12 -10.48
N GLY A 59 2.97 -19.06 -9.93
CA GLY A 59 2.04 -19.88 -10.67
C GLY A 59 1.16 -20.73 -9.78
N GLY A 60 0.18 -21.38 -10.39
CA GLY A 60 -0.78 -22.21 -9.69
C GLY A 60 -1.88 -22.68 -10.62
N ALA A 61 -3.08 -22.82 -10.09
CA ALA A 61 -4.19 -23.41 -10.81
C ALA A 61 -5.04 -22.35 -11.52
N ALA A 62 -5.62 -22.74 -12.64
CA ALA A 62 -6.55 -21.95 -13.45
C ALA A 62 -7.84 -22.75 -13.66
N PHE A 63 -8.98 -22.10 -13.48
CA PHE A 63 -10.30 -22.73 -13.56
C PHE A 63 -11.25 -21.87 -14.35
N MET A 64 -11.87 -22.43 -15.38
CA MET A 64 -13.02 -21.80 -16.01
C MET A 64 -14.23 -21.93 -15.07
N THR A 65 -14.84 -20.82 -14.70
CA THR A 65 -15.83 -20.79 -13.61
C THR A 65 -17.22 -20.39 -14.08
N ASN A 66 -17.33 -19.24 -14.73
CA ASN A 66 -18.60 -18.69 -15.20
C ASN A 66 -18.50 -18.55 -16.71
N SER A 67 -18.90 -19.61 -17.39
CA SER A 67 -18.81 -19.84 -18.84
C SER A 67 -19.80 -20.94 -19.23
N ASP A 68 -19.87 -21.32 -20.50
CA ASP A 68 -20.65 -22.47 -20.98
C ASP A 68 -20.02 -23.81 -20.55
N LEU A 69 -18.73 -23.98 -20.86
CA LEU A 69 -17.91 -25.10 -20.45
C LEU A 69 -17.09 -24.70 -19.23
N THR A 70 -17.25 -25.43 -18.12
CA THR A 70 -16.59 -25.09 -16.85
C THR A 70 -15.54 -26.13 -16.45
N SER A 71 -14.58 -25.70 -15.63
CA SER A 71 -13.62 -26.61 -15.02
C SER A 71 -14.25 -27.50 -13.94
N PHE A 72 -15.45 -27.19 -13.47
CA PHE A 72 -16.17 -27.92 -12.43
C PHE A 72 -17.35 -28.69 -13.05
N TYR A 73 -17.10 -29.92 -13.48
CA TYR A 73 -18.09 -30.72 -14.19
C TYR A 73 -18.26 -32.09 -13.54
N ASP A 74 -19.50 -32.55 -13.37
CA ASP A 74 -19.84 -33.84 -12.77
C ASP A 74 -19.14 -34.10 -11.41
N LYS A 75 -19.19 -33.09 -10.51
CA LYS A 75 -18.54 -33.10 -9.18
C LYS A 75 -17.01 -33.33 -9.21
N LYS A 76 -16.37 -33.18 -10.36
CA LYS A 76 -14.92 -33.28 -10.55
C LYS A 76 -14.35 -31.95 -10.99
N VAL A 77 -13.07 -31.76 -10.66
CA VAL A 77 -12.30 -30.58 -11.04
C VAL A 77 -11.38 -30.94 -12.20
N ASN A 78 -11.50 -30.23 -13.31
CA ASN A 78 -10.60 -30.29 -14.44
C ASN A 78 -9.55 -29.18 -14.26
N TRP A 79 -8.36 -29.57 -13.84
CA TRP A 79 -7.31 -28.62 -13.45
C TRP A 79 -6.65 -27.97 -14.66
N GLY A 80 -6.64 -26.64 -14.68
CA GLY A 80 -5.74 -25.85 -15.51
C GLY A 80 -4.54 -25.34 -14.71
N TYR A 81 -3.63 -24.64 -15.38
CA TYR A 81 -2.49 -23.99 -14.74
C TYR A 81 -2.36 -22.53 -15.21
N ASN A 82 -1.82 -21.69 -14.34
CA ASN A 82 -1.47 -20.31 -14.62
C ASN A 82 -0.05 -20.03 -14.13
N THR A 83 0.68 -19.20 -14.86
CA THR A 83 1.99 -18.65 -14.45
C THR A 83 2.00 -17.17 -14.72
N TYR A 84 2.72 -16.41 -13.90
CA TYR A 84 2.85 -14.97 -14.09
C TYR A 84 4.23 -14.45 -13.74
N VAL A 85 4.56 -13.32 -14.37
CA VAL A 85 5.66 -12.43 -14.01
C VAL A 85 5.09 -11.02 -13.92
N SER A 86 5.38 -10.30 -12.84
CA SER A 86 4.99 -8.90 -12.68
C SER A 86 6.16 -8.01 -12.33
N ILE A 87 6.10 -6.76 -12.81
CA ILE A 87 6.93 -5.66 -12.36
C ILE A 87 6.02 -4.71 -11.60
N ASP A 88 6.31 -4.53 -10.31
CA ASP A 88 5.47 -3.77 -9.42
C ASP A 88 6.19 -2.50 -8.99
N LYS A 89 5.49 -1.36 -9.08
CA LYS A 89 5.92 -0.06 -8.59
C LYS A 89 4.99 0.38 -7.47
N GLN A 90 5.52 0.50 -6.27
CA GLN A 90 4.81 1.12 -5.15
C GLN A 90 4.89 2.65 -5.29
N ILE A 91 3.74 3.32 -5.33
CA ILE A 91 3.62 4.79 -5.42
C ILE A 91 3.59 5.40 -4.01
N SER A 92 2.85 4.77 -3.10
CA SER A 92 2.76 5.12 -1.68
C SER A 92 2.75 3.85 -0.83
N HIS A 93 2.80 3.96 0.50
CA HIS A 93 2.66 2.80 1.39
C HIS A 93 1.37 1.99 1.12
N THR A 94 0.34 2.62 0.54
CA THR A 94 -0.96 2.00 0.25
C THR A 94 -1.13 1.65 -1.23
N PHE A 95 -0.72 2.51 -2.16
CA PHE A 95 -1.03 2.37 -3.58
C PHE A 95 0.19 1.99 -4.42
N GLY A 96 0.00 1.06 -5.34
CA GLY A 96 0.98 0.64 -6.33
C GLY A 96 0.36 0.40 -7.70
N ILE A 97 1.22 0.21 -8.69
CA ILE A 97 0.88 -0.18 -10.06
C ILE A 97 1.73 -1.39 -10.42
N SER A 98 1.15 -2.36 -11.11
CA SER A 98 1.81 -3.56 -11.58
C SER A 98 1.61 -3.73 -13.08
N ILE A 99 2.66 -4.07 -13.80
CA ILE A 99 2.56 -4.61 -15.16
C ILE A 99 2.75 -6.11 -15.02
N VAL A 100 1.76 -6.88 -15.44
CA VAL A 100 1.76 -8.35 -15.32
C VAL A 100 1.66 -9.00 -16.70
N TYR A 101 2.49 -10.01 -16.91
CA TYR A 101 2.35 -10.96 -18.00
C TYR A 101 1.96 -12.32 -17.42
N GLN A 102 0.94 -12.96 -17.98
CA GLN A 102 0.40 -14.23 -17.53
C GLN A 102 0.27 -15.19 -18.71
N ARG A 103 0.51 -16.48 -18.46
CA ARG A 103 0.31 -17.54 -19.43
C ARG A 103 -0.21 -18.79 -18.72
N GLY A 104 -1.15 -19.47 -19.35
CA GLY A 104 -1.72 -20.69 -18.78
C GLY A 104 -2.53 -21.52 -19.76
N GLU A 105 -3.15 -22.57 -19.21
CA GLU A 105 -4.11 -23.41 -19.89
C GLU A 105 -5.28 -23.70 -18.92
N THR A 106 -6.52 -23.52 -19.36
CA THR A 106 -7.70 -24.08 -18.66
C THR A 106 -8.14 -25.38 -19.31
N ASN A 107 -8.76 -26.24 -18.50
CA ASN A 107 -9.44 -27.43 -18.96
C ASN A 107 -10.90 -27.36 -18.50
N GLN A 108 -11.84 -27.51 -19.42
CA GLN A 108 -13.25 -27.35 -19.14
C GLN A 108 -14.09 -28.37 -19.88
N LYS A 109 -15.29 -28.63 -19.36
CA LYS A 109 -16.23 -29.58 -19.92
C LYS A 109 -17.64 -29.02 -19.86
N GLY A 110 -18.45 -29.47 -20.81
CA GLY A 110 -19.87 -29.15 -20.89
C GLY A 110 -20.56 -30.18 -21.76
N MET A 111 -21.88 -30.23 -21.67
CA MET A 111 -22.69 -31.05 -22.56
C MET A 111 -23.79 -30.15 -23.10
N GLN A 112 -23.95 -30.11 -24.42
CA GLN A 112 -25.02 -29.34 -25.04
C GLN A 112 -26.38 -29.87 -24.57
N GLU A 113 -27.42 -29.05 -24.65
CA GLU A 113 -28.77 -29.49 -24.34
C GLU A 113 -29.43 -30.26 -25.51
N GLY A 114 -30.49 -31.00 -25.19
CA GLY A 114 -31.34 -31.67 -26.18
C GLY A 114 -30.72 -32.88 -26.88
N ALA A 115 -31.31 -33.27 -28.01
CA ALA A 115 -30.93 -34.47 -28.75
C ALA A 115 -29.49 -34.41 -29.29
N ARG A 116 -28.99 -33.20 -29.61
CA ARG A 116 -27.60 -32.99 -30.05
C ARG A 116 -26.62 -33.30 -28.92
N GLY A 117 -26.92 -32.83 -27.70
CA GLY A 117 -26.15 -33.15 -26.50
C GLY A 117 -25.99 -34.64 -26.27
N LEU A 118 -27.06 -35.42 -26.44
CA LEU A 118 -27.02 -36.88 -26.28
C LEU A 118 -26.10 -37.58 -27.29
N LEU A 119 -25.98 -37.04 -28.51
CA LEU A 119 -25.08 -37.57 -29.55
C LEU A 119 -23.63 -37.13 -29.33
N ALA A 120 -23.42 -35.83 -29.08
CA ALA A 120 -22.09 -35.25 -28.83
C ALA A 120 -21.48 -35.75 -27.51
N GLY A 121 -22.32 -36.08 -26.53
CA GLY A 121 -21.88 -36.40 -25.18
C GLY A 121 -21.22 -35.20 -24.49
N VAL A 122 -20.29 -35.50 -23.58
CA VAL A 122 -19.55 -34.47 -22.84
C VAL A 122 -18.42 -33.93 -23.72
N GLY A 123 -18.58 -32.67 -24.16
CA GLY A 123 -17.54 -31.89 -24.79
C GLY A 123 -16.41 -31.57 -23.81
N VAL A 124 -15.18 -31.65 -24.31
CA VAL A 124 -13.96 -31.31 -23.58
C VAL A 124 -13.28 -30.19 -24.33
N ALA A 125 -13.15 -29.04 -23.69
CA ALA A 125 -12.42 -27.92 -24.24
C ALA A 125 -11.18 -27.56 -23.40
N LYS A 126 -10.22 -26.97 -24.10
CA LYS A 126 -8.99 -26.45 -23.53
C LYS A 126 -8.74 -25.06 -24.07
N THR A 127 -8.31 -24.15 -23.20
CA THR A 127 -7.97 -22.78 -23.60
C THR A 127 -6.54 -22.49 -23.17
N LYS A 128 -5.64 -22.33 -24.14
CA LYS A 128 -4.30 -21.80 -23.89
C LYS A 128 -4.33 -20.30 -24.06
N TYR A 129 -3.85 -19.54 -23.09
CA TYR A 129 -3.94 -18.08 -23.13
C TYR A 129 -2.60 -17.42 -22.80
N ASN A 130 -2.39 -16.24 -23.37
CA ASN A 130 -1.35 -15.30 -22.97
C ASN A 130 -1.99 -13.94 -22.73
N GLN A 131 -1.58 -13.28 -21.65
CA GLN A 131 -2.25 -12.11 -21.12
C GLN A 131 -1.20 -11.08 -20.69
N ILE A 132 -1.44 -9.81 -21.03
CA ILE A 132 -0.66 -8.69 -20.50
C ILE A 132 -1.63 -7.64 -19.93
N ALA A 133 -1.41 -7.19 -18.70
CA ALA A 133 -2.28 -6.21 -18.06
C ALA A 133 -1.52 -5.19 -17.22
N VAL A 134 -2.19 -4.07 -17.00
CA VAL A 134 -1.83 -3.09 -15.98
C VAL A 134 -2.82 -3.21 -14.83
N LEU A 135 -2.31 -3.41 -13.62
CA LEU A 135 -3.10 -3.53 -12.40
C LEU A 135 -2.80 -2.38 -11.44
N GLY A 136 -3.84 -1.83 -10.83
CA GLY A 136 -3.70 -1.13 -9.55
C GLY A 136 -3.52 -2.14 -8.43
N ASP A 137 -2.65 -1.83 -7.48
CA ASP A 137 -2.42 -2.56 -6.23
C ASP A 137 -2.80 -1.65 -5.06
N VAL A 138 -3.74 -2.11 -4.23
CA VAL A 138 -4.10 -1.46 -2.97
C VAL A 138 -3.72 -2.36 -1.81
N ASN A 139 -2.75 -1.94 -1.00
CA ASN A 139 -2.39 -2.59 0.26
C ASN A 139 -3.45 -2.25 1.33
N LEU A 140 -4.46 -3.11 1.45
CA LEU A 140 -5.56 -2.98 2.41
C LEU A 140 -5.07 -3.04 3.86
N SER A 141 -3.99 -3.78 4.14
CA SER A 141 -3.41 -3.83 5.49
C SER A 141 -2.85 -2.48 5.94
N ASN A 142 -2.25 -1.72 5.03
CA ASN A 142 -1.82 -0.35 5.31
C ASN A 142 -2.99 0.64 5.29
N LEU A 143 -3.93 0.51 4.35
CA LEU A 143 -5.09 1.41 4.25
C LEU A 143 -5.98 1.36 5.50
N LEU A 144 -6.24 0.15 6.01
CA LEU A 144 -7.11 -0.10 7.15
C LEU A 144 -6.34 -0.23 8.46
N ARG A 145 -5.06 0.20 8.47
CA ARG A 145 -4.22 0.12 9.65
C ARG A 145 -4.77 1.04 10.73
N ARG A 146 -5.06 0.47 11.90
CA ARG A 146 -5.39 1.27 13.08
C ARG A 146 -4.17 2.04 13.58
N VAL A 147 -4.39 3.28 13.96
CA VAL A 147 -3.34 4.18 14.46
C VAL A 147 -2.71 3.71 15.78
N ASP A 148 -3.45 2.99 16.62
CA ASP A 148 -2.96 2.49 17.90
C ASP A 148 -2.14 1.19 17.79
N ASN A 149 -2.12 0.55 16.62
CA ASN A 149 -1.40 -0.71 16.43
C ASN A 149 0.09 -0.48 16.10
N LYS A 150 0.94 -0.73 17.11
CA LYS A 150 2.41 -0.59 17.04
C LYS A 150 3.13 -1.86 16.55
N SER A 151 2.42 -2.96 16.28
CA SER A 151 3.06 -4.22 15.90
C SER A 151 3.69 -4.15 14.50
N PRO A 152 4.92 -4.67 14.30
CA PRO A 152 5.44 -4.90 12.96
C PRO A 152 4.61 -6.01 12.31
N TYR A 153 3.82 -5.69 11.29
CA TYR A 153 3.06 -6.71 10.56
C TYR A 153 3.94 -7.35 9.49
N ARG A 154 3.83 -8.67 9.37
CA ARG A 154 4.52 -9.47 8.34
C ARG A 154 3.57 -9.99 7.27
N TRP A 155 2.27 -9.76 7.43
CA TRP A 155 1.22 -10.17 6.51
C TRP A 155 0.50 -8.95 5.97
N ALA A 156 0.45 -8.81 4.64
CA ALA A 156 -0.25 -7.73 3.96
C ALA A 156 -1.34 -8.32 3.08
N LEU A 157 -2.58 -7.84 3.24
CA LEU A 157 -3.67 -8.09 2.32
C LEU A 157 -3.67 -7.01 1.23
N HIS A 158 -3.75 -7.45 -0.01
CA HIS A 158 -3.76 -6.63 -1.19
C HIS A 158 -5.05 -6.86 -1.98
N ALA A 159 -5.58 -5.80 -2.58
CA ALA A 159 -6.59 -5.87 -3.63
C ALA A 159 -5.97 -5.42 -4.96
N TYR A 160 -6.29 -6.17 -6.01
CA TYR A 160 -5.84 -5.91 -7.37
C TYR A 160 -7.03 -5.65 -8.27
N GLY A 161 -6.86 -4.74 -9.22
CA GLY A 161 -7.85 -4.46 -10.25
C GLY A 161 -7.21 -3.80 -11.46
N GLY A 162 -7.59 -4.24 -12.65
CA GLY A 162 -7.01 -3.69 -13.87
C GLY A 162 -7.58 -4.30 -15.14
N LEU A 163 -6.92 -3.95 -16.24
CA LEU A 163 -7.32 -4.31 -17.59
C LEU A 163 -6.09 -4.61 -18.45
N GLY A 164 -6.30 -5.37 -19.50
CA GLY A 164 -5.24 -5.83 -20.36
C GLY A 164 -5.73 -6.42 -21.67
N PHE A 165 -4.79 -6.96 -22.43
CA PHE A 165 -5.08 -7.65 -23.69
C PHE A 165 -4.71 -9.12 -23.56
N GLN A 166 -5.52 -9.98 -24.18
CA GLN A 166 -5.29 -11.41 -24.18
C GLN A 166 -5.27 -11.98 -25.59
N ASN A 167 -4.48 -13.01 -25.80
CA ASN A 167 -4.68 -13.91 -26.93
C ASN A 167 -4.92 -15.30 -26.38
N PHE A 168 -5.64 -16.10 -27.15
CA PHE A 168 -5.91 -17.46 -26.75
C PHE A 168 -6.15 -18.37 -27.94
N ASN A 169 -5.89 -19.65 -27.69
CA ASN A 169 -6.14 -20.73 -28.61
C ASN A 169 -7.01 -21.75 -27.88
N THR A 170 -8.23 -21.94 -28.35
CA THR A 170 -9.12 -22.98 -27.82
C THR A 170 -9.15 -24.20 -28.73
N SER A 171 -9.48 -25.33 -28.12
CA SER A 171 -9.84 -26.55 -28.83
C SER A 171 -11.01 -27.21 -28.13
N LEU A 172 -12.01 -27.67 -28.87
CA LEU A 172 -13.15 -28.41 -28.35
C LEU A 172 -13.27 -29.76 -29.05
N HIS A 173 -13.45 -30.81 -28.24
CA HIS A 173 -13.60 -32.18 -28.67
C HIS A 173 -14.88 -32.80 -28.09
N ASP A 174 -15.69 -33.46 -28.92
CA ASP A 174 -16.85 -34.24 -28.49
C ASP A 174 -16.94 -35.59 -29.23
N ASN A 175 -18.05 -36.33 -29.09
CA ASN A 175 -18.24 -37.64 -29.70
C ASN A 175 -18.97 -37.62 -31.06
N ASP A 176 -19.39 -36.46 -31.58
CA ASP A 176 -20.17 -36.36 -32.81
C ASP A 176 -19.74 -35.22 -33.75
N GLU A 177 -19.93 -33.96 -33.33
CA GLU A 177 -19.71 -32.76 -34.15
C GLU A 177 -18.22 -32.41 -34.26
N PHE A 178 -17.52 -32.41 -33.12
CA PHE A 178 -16.14 -31.95 -33.00
C PHE A 178 -15.20 -33.11 -32.65
N ARG A 179 -15.07 -34.08 -33.57
CA ARG A 179 -14.16 -35.22 -33.43
C ARG A 179 -13.32 -35.45 -34.66
N TRP A 180 -12.23 -36.19 -34.53
CA TRP A 180 -11.52 -36.70 -35.69
C TRP A 180 -12.30 -37.87 -36.30
N SER A 181 -12.84 -37.68 -37.50
CA SER A 181 -13.50 -38.75 -38.27
C SER A 181 -13.32 -38.51 -39.77
N THR A 182 -13.10 -39.58 -40.54
CA THR A 182 -13.01 -39.54 -42.00
C THR A 182 -14.34 -39.84 -42.68
N SER A 183 -15.28 -40.50 -42.00
CA SER A 183 -16.62 -40.81 -42.52
C SER A 183 -17.68 -40.84 -41.40
N PRO A 184 -18.57 -39.83 -41.30
CA PRO A 184 -18.52 -38.56 -42.02
C PRO A 184 -17.26 -37.77 -41.63
N ARG A 185 -16.81 -36.86 -42.51
CA ARG A 185 -15.66 -36.01 -42.23
C ARG A 185 -16.00 -35.04 -41.08
N ARG A 186 -15.24 -35.13 -39.99
CA ARG A 186 -15.34 -34.27 -38.80
C ARG A 186 -13.95 -33.84 -38.37
N VAL A 187 -13.85 -32.66 -37.76
CA VAL A 187 -12.64 -32.14 -37.14
C VAL A 187 -13.02 -31.48 -35.80
N PRO A 188 -12.15 -31.53 -34.79
CA PRO A 188 -12.31 -30.71 -33.59
C PRO A 188 -12.40 -29.23 -33.94
N LEU A 189 -13.12 -28.48 -33.11
CA LEU A 189 -13.17 -27.02 -33.24
C LEU A 189 -11.88 -26.44 -32.68
N PHE A 190 -11.30 -25.48 -33.40
CA PHE A 190 -10.18 -24.68 -32.93
C PHE A 190 -10.49 -23.21 -33.18
N ILE A 191 -10.33 -22.38 -32.15
CA ILE A 191 -10.47 -20.92 -32.26
C ILE A 191 -9.14 -20.30 -31.88
N ASP A 192 -8.67 -19.37 -32.72
CA ASP A 192 -7.43 -18.62 -32.52
C ASP A 192 -7.77 -17.13 -32.44
N GLN A 193 -7.82 -16.60 -31.22
CA GLN A 193 -7.99 -15.18 -30.96
C GLN A 193 -6.61 -14.54 -30.84
N LYS A 194 -6.29 -13.70 -31.83
CA LYS A 194 -5.05 -12.92 -31.83
C LYS A 194 -5.15 -11.71 -30.92
N LEU A 195 -3.99 -11.22 -30.49
CA LEU A 195 -3.90 -10.02 -29.68
C LEU A 195 -4.25 -8.81 -30.54
N ASP A 196 -5.37 -8.18 -30.23
CA ASP A 196 -5.87 -6.96 -30.88
C ASP A 196 -6.63 -6.09 -29.87
N ILE A 197 -7.03 -4.88 -30.25
CA ILE A 197 -7.77 -3.94 -29.40
C ILE A 197 -9.10 -4.55 -28.93
N SER A 198 -9.71 -5.45 -29.71
CA SER A 198 -10.94 -6.18 -29.34
C SER A 198 -10.71 -7.26 -28.28
N SER A 199 -9.46 -7.67 -28.03
CA SER A 199 -9.11 -8.71 -27.05
C SER A 199 -8.93 -8.18 -25.63
N LEU A 200 -9.65 -7.11 -25.31
CA LEU A 200 -9.59 -6.46 -24.00
C LEU A 200 -10.23 -7.35 -22.94
N TYR A 201 -9.51 -7.60 -21.86
CA TYR A 201 -10.03 -8.32 -20.70
C TYR A 201 -9.83 -7.50 -19.42
N TYR A 202 -10.61 -7.83 -18.39
CA TYR A 202 -10.50 -7.23 -17.06
C TYR A 202 -10.08 -8.28 -16.06
N GLN A 203 -9.32 -7.87 -15.04
CA GLN A 203 -9.03 -8.76 -13.92
C GLN A 203 -9.05 -8.02 -12.60
N PHE A 204 -9.53 -8.70 -11.57
CA PHE A 204 -9.53 -8.21 -10.20
C PHE A 204 -9.32 -9.37 -9.25
N GLY A 205 -8.84 -9.09 -8.05
CA GLY A 205 -8.54 -10.15 -7.12
C GLY A 205 -7.94 -9.66 -5.83
N THR A 206 -7.48 -10.62 -5.05
CA THR A 206 -6.85 -10.37 -3.75
C THR A 206 -5.53 -11.10 -3.66
N GLY A 207 -4.57 -10.51 -2.97
CA GLY A 207 -3.32 -11.17 -2.62
C GLY A 207 -3.03 -11.12 -1.14
N LEU A 208 -2.40 -12.16 -0.64
CA LEU A 208 -1.82 -12.21 0.69
C LEU A 208 -0.31 -12.30 0.54
N LYS A 209 0.40 -11.23 0.94
CA LYS A 209 1.86 -11.17 0.94
C LYS A 209 2.40 -11.42 2.35
N PHE A 210 3.49 -12.18 2.43
CA PHE A 210 4.23 -12.43 3.66
C PHE A 210 5.67 -11.95 3.55
N LYS A 211 6.08 -11.11 4.50
CA LYS A 211 7.44 -10.56 4.59
C LYS A 211 8.41 -11.61 5.13
N VAL A 212 9.16 -12.23 4.22
CA VAL A 212 10.22 -13.18 4.59
C VAL A 212 11.47 -12.43 5.00
N SER A 213 11.95 -11.50 4.16
CA SER A 213 13.19 -10.75 4.38
C SER A 213 13.13 -9.33 3.80
N LYS A 214 14.26 -8.62 3.88
CA LYS A 214 14.42 -7.31 3.22
C LYS A 214 14.40 -7.40 1.69
N LEU A 215 14.68 -8.58 1.11
CA LEU A 215 14.78 -8.81 -0.33
C LEU A 215 13.62 -9.62 -0.89
N VAL A 216 12.99 -10.47 -0.09
CA VAL A 216 12.04 -11.46 -0.58
C VAL A 216 10.75 -11.43 0.23
N ASP A 217 9.62 -11.50 -0.47
CA ASP A 217 8.30 -11.81 0.05
C ASP A 217 7.76 -13.07 -0.62
N ILE A 218 6.88 -13.78 0.07
CA ILE A 218 6.04 -14.84 -0.52
C ILE A 218 4.66 -14.25 -0.74
N GLU A 219 3.98 -14.64 -1.80
CA GLU A 219 2.62 -14.18 -2.08
C GLU A 219 1.70 -15.30 -2.51
N ALA A 220 0.44 -15.22 -2.09
CA ALA A 220 -0.67 -15.96 -2.65
C ALA A 220 -1.60 -14.98 -3.35
N ARG A 221 -2.00 -15.24 -4.60
CA ARG A 221 -2.91 -14.38 -5.37
C ARG A 221 -4.10 -15.18 -5.88
N ALA A 222 -5.31 -14.71 -5.60
CA ALA A 222 -6.53 -15.20 -6.23
C ALA A 222 -7.07 -14.10 -7.17
N MET A 223 -7.11 -14.39 -8.47
CA MET A 223 -7.51 -13.42 -9.50
C MET A 223 -8.68 -13.96 -10.30
N TYR A 224 -9.74 -13.18 -10.39
CA TYR A 224 -10.87 -13.40 -11.28
C TYR A 224 -10.67 -12.59 -12.56
N ILE A 225 -10.75 -13.27 -13.70
CA ILE A 225 -10.51 -12.75 -15.03
C ILE A 225 -11.83 -12.77 -15.77
N ILE A 226 -12.24 -11.60 -16.26
CA ILE A 226 -13.37 -11.41 -17.16
C ILE A 226 -12.82 -11.31 -18.58
N SER A 227 -13.03 -12.34 -19.39
CA SER A 227 -12.51 -12.39 -20.76
C SER A 227 -13.12 -11.30 -21.65
N GLY A 228 -14.40 -10.99 -21.44
CA GLY A 228 -15.21 -10.18 -22.37
C GLY A 228 -15.53 -10.89 -23.68
N ASP A 229 -15.27 -12.20 -23.74
CA ASP A 229 -15.22 -13.00 -24.96
C ASP A 229 -15.85 -14.38 -24.68
N ASP A 230 -16.79 -14.76 -25.54
CA ASP A 230 -17.65 -15.97 -25.44
C ASP A 230 -17.02 -17.17 -26.17
N GLU A 231 -15.93 -16.94 -26.89
CA GLU A 231 -15.13 -17.99 -27.51
C GLU A 231 -14.01 -18.48 -26.58
N PHE A 232 -13.82 -17.81 -25.43
CA PHE A 232 -12.69 -18.05 -24.53
C PHE A 232 -12.75 -19.40 -23.83
N ASP A 233 -13.93 -19.96 -23.56
CA ASP A 233 -14.06 -21.33 -23.05
C ASP A 233 -14.03 -22.43 -24.14
N GLY A 234 -14.02 -22.02 -25.41
CA GLY A 234 -13.98 -22.91 -26.56
C GLY A 234 -15.30 -23.57 -26.95
N GLY A 235 -16.45 -23.10 -26.46
CA GLY A 235 -17.77 -23.63 -26.79
C GLY A 235 -18.13 -23.52 -28.28
N GLY A 236 -17.62 -22.51 -28.97
CA GLY A 236 -18.13 -22.17 -30.29
C GLY A 236 -17.67 -20.81 -30.74
N TRP A 237 -18.04 -20.44 -31.97
CA TRP A 237 -17.91 -19.07 -32.43
C TRP A 237 -19.06 -18.23 -31.87
N ALA A 238 -18.86 -16.93 -31.61
CA ALA A 238 -19.90 -16.03 -31.14
C ALA A 238 -20.70 -15.36 -32.28
N GLY A 239 -21.00 -16.12 -33.34
CA GLY A 239 -21.80 -15.63 -34.46
C GLY A 239 -23.30 -15.55 -34.11
N PRO A 240 -24.10 -14.70 -34.80
CA PRO A 240 -25.55 -14.64 -34.54
C PRO A 240 -26.27 -15.98 -34.66
N ALA A 241 -25.79 -16.86 -35.54
CA ALA A 241 -26.35 -18.20 -35.73
C ALA A 241 -26.05 -19.16 -34.56
N ASP A 242 -24.97 -18.94 -33.81
CA ASP A 242 -24.59 -19.81 -32.69
C ASP A 242 -25.54 -19.66 -31.49
N TYR A 243 -26.29 -18.55 -31.43
CA TYR A 243 -27.31 -18.28 -30.41
C TYR A 243 -28.75 -18.49 -30.88
N ASP A 244 -28.94 -18.93 -32.12
CA ASP A 244 -30.26 -19.27 -32.65
C ASP A 244 -30.53 -20.76 -32.45
N ALA A 245 -31.50 -21.11 -31.61
CA ALA A 245 -31.89 -22.49 -31.32
C ALA A 245 -32.30 -23.28 -32.58
N THR A 246 -32.73 -22.58 -33.63
CA THR A 246 -33.18 -23.19 -34.88
C THR A 246 -32.06 -23.42 -35.88
N SER A 247 -30.88 -22.82 -35.65
CA SER A 247 -29.72 -22.98 -36.54
C SER A 247 -29.07 -24.36 -36.38
N GLY A 248 -28.42 -24.82 -37.44
CA GLY A 248 -27.69 -26.09 -37.44
C GLY A 248 -26.35 -26.07 -36.69
N ASN A 249 -25.93 -24.91 -36.18
CA ASN A 249 -24.67 -24.73 -35.48
C ASN A 249 -24.65 -25.44 -34.12
N SER A 250 -23.45 -25.66 -33.59
CA SER A 250 -23.22 -26.07 -32.20
C SER A 250 -23.99 -25.20 -31.21
N LYS A 251 -24.42 -25.81 -30.10
CA LYS A 251 -25.20 -25.17 -29.03
C LYS A 251 -24.46 -25.08 -27.71
N TYR A 252 -23.13 -25.21 -27.72
CA TYR A 252 -22.35 -25.03 -26.50
C TYR A 252 -22.47 -23.59 -25.96
N ASN A 253 -22.41 -22.55 -26.82
CA ASN A 253 -22.57 -21.13 -26.42
C ASN A 253 -23.99 -20.74 -25.96
N MET A 254 -24.87 -21.73 -25.78
CA MET A 254 -26.22 -21.55 -25.28
C MET A 254 -26.43 -22.23 -23.91
N ILE A 255 -25.37 -22.82 -23.33
CA ILE A 255 -25.43 -23.44 -22.00
C ILE A 255 -25.57 -22.36 -20.93
N ASN A 256 -24.94 -21.21 -21.15
CA ASN A 256 -24.94 -20.02 -20.33
C ASN A 256 -25.47 -18.83 -21.15
N ASP A 257 -26.23 -17.94 -20.52
CA ASP A 257 -26.80 -16.76 -21.20
C ASP A 257 -25.82 -15.57 -21.24
N LYS A 258 -24.69 -15.67 -20.54
CA LYS A 258 -23.65 -14.63 -20.46
C LYS A 258 -22.65 -14.76 -21.59
N ARG A 259 -22.34 -13.62 -22.23
CA ARG A 259 -21.41 -13.51 -23.37
C ARG A 259 -19.92 -13.41 -23.01
N SER A 260 -19.54 -13.84 -21.82
CA SER A 260 -18.18 -13.66 -21.32
C SER A 260 -17.80 -14.82 -20.43
N ASP A 261 -16.79 -15.56 -20.87
CA ASP A 261 -16.28 -16.71 -20.15
C ASP A 261 -15.18 -16.33 -19.17
N ASN A 262 -15.48 -16.54 -17.90
CA ASN A 262 -14.66 -15.99 -16.84
C ASN A 262 -13.90 -17.08 -16.10
N MET A 263 -12.64 -16.79 -15.83
CA MET A 263 -11.70 -17.70 -15.20
C MET A 263 -11.29 -17.22 -13.81
N LEU A 264 -11.12 -18.15 -12.88
CA LEU A 264 -10.47 -17.94 -11.59
C LEU A 264 -9.07 -18.54 -11.62
N THR A 265 -8.07 -17.79 -11.20
CA THR A 265 -6.72 -18.30 -10.97
C THR A 265 -6.35 -18.19 -9.49
N VAL A 266 -5.65 -19.20 -8.98
CA VAL A 266 -5.10 -19.22 -7.63
C VAL A 266 -3.62 -19.56 -7.74
N ASN A 267 -2.77 -18.61 -7.35
CA ASN A 267 -1.34 -18.66 -7.60
C ASN A 267 -0.55 -18.52 -6.30
N LEU A 268 0.59 -19.19 -6.23
CA LEU A 268 1.63 -18.93 -5.24
C LEU A 268 2.86 -18.35 -5.95
N GLY A 269 3.53 -17.40 -5.32
CA GLY A 269 4.65 -16.70 -5.92
C GLY A 269 5.64 -16.15 -4.92
N VAL A 270 6.72 -15.62 -5.47
CA VAL A 270 7.82 -14.97 -4.76
C VAL A 270 8.01 -13.59 -5.36
N SER A 271 8.11 -12.58 -4.49
CA SER A 271 8.35 -11.19 -4.88
C SER A 271 9.73 -10.75 -4.41
N PHE A 272 10.54 -10.25 -5.34
CA PHE A 272 11.89 -9.77 -5.14
C PHE A 272 11.90 -8.24 -5.09
N LYS A 273 12.23 -7.67 -3.94
CA LYS A 273 12.34 -6.22 -3.73
C LYS A 273 13.64 -5.72 -4.33
N LEU A 274 13.54 -4.69 -5.17
CA LEU A 274 14.66 -4.08 -5.87
C LEU A 274 15.10 -2.77 -5.20
N GLY A 275 16.40 -2.66 -4.96
CA GLY A 275 17.05 -1.44 -4.49
C GLY A 275 17.94 -1.66 -3.26
N LYS A 276 18.60 -0.58 -2.84
CA LYS A 276 19.64 -0.63 -1.79
C LYS A 276 19.12 -0.25 -0.40
N GLN A 277 17.89 0.24 -0.30
CA GLN A 277 17.33 0.68 0.97
C GLN A 277 16.98 -0.52 1.87
N GLN A 278 17.00 -0.31 3.19
CA GLN A 278 16.76 -1.38 4.17
C GLN A 278 15.30 -1.83 4.24
N SER A 279 14.37 -0.98 3.82
CA SER A 279 12.94 -1.25 3.85
C SER A 279 12.27 -0.93 2.52
N HIS A 280 11.21 -1.67 2.21
CA HIS A 280 10.38 -1.47 1.04
C HIS A 280 9.10 -0.74 1.46
N LEU A 281 8.64 0.19 0.62
CA LEU A 281 7.55 1.12 0.89
C LEU A 281 6.24 0.40 1.26
N THR A 282 5.98 -0.75 0.65
CA THR A 282 4.83 -1.63 0.98
C THR A 282 4.77 -2.03 2.45
N TRP A 283 5.92 -2.17 3.11
CA TRP A 283 6.02 -2.62 4.51
C TRP A 283 6.29 -1.47 5.48
N HIS A 284 6.20 -0.23 5.03
CA HIS A 284 6.49 0.94 5.84
C HIS A 284 5.21 1.55 6.41
N ASP A 285 5.25 1.85 7.70
CA ASP A 285 4.19 2.58 8.39
C ASP A 285 4.49 4.09 8.33
N PRO A 286 3.65 4.91 7.67
CA PRO A 286 3.88 6.34 7.54
C PRO A 286 3.90 7.08 8.89
N LEU A 287 3.27 6.53 9.94
CA LEU A 287 3.18 7.16 11.25
C LEU A 287 4.32 6.76 12.20
N GLN A 288 5.15 5.78 11.81
CA GLN A 288 6.24 5.26 12.63
C GLN A 288 7.21 6.36 13.07
N GLU A 289 7.53 7.30 12.18
CA GLU A 289 8.42 8.42 12.46
C GLU A 289 7.82 9.38 13.50
N VAL A 290 6.51 9.66 13.39
CA VAL A 290 5.81 10.53 14.35
C VAL A 290 5.80 9.87 15.72
N TYR A 291 5.46 8.59 15.82
CA TYR A 291 5.46 7.86 17.09
C TYR A 291 6.83 7.83 17.75
N TYR A 292 7.89 7.64 16.96
CA TYR A 292 9.25 7.67 17.48
C TYR A 292 9.60 9.04 18.08
N ARG A 293 9.27 10.13 17.40
CA ARG A 293 9.52 11.50 17.91
C ARG A 293 8.70 11.82 19.14
N THR A 294 7.42 11.46 19.16
CA THR A 294 6.57 11.66 20.33
C THR A 294 7.10 10.88 21.53
N HIS A 295 7.52 9.63 21.33
CA HIS A 295 8.12 8.81 22.38
C HIS A 295 9.43 9.41 22.90
N LEU A 296 10.28 9.94 22.02
CA LEU A 296 11.51 10.63 22.45
C LEU A 296 11.19 11.88 23.28
N LEU A 297 10.16 12.64 22.92
CA LEU A 297 9.76 13.84 23.67
C LEU A 297 9.12 13.50 25.02
N GLU A 298 8.28 12.47 25.06
CA GLU A 298 7.64 11.96 26.28
C GLU A 298 8.67 11.45 27.29
N ASN A 299 9.70 10.76 26.80
CA ASN A 299 10.77 10.19 27.64
C ASN A 299 11.97 11.11 27.83
N LYS A 300 11.96 12.30 27.23
CA LYS A 300 13.00 13.28 27.50
C LYS A 300 12.76 13.83 28.89
N THR A 301 13.51 13.35 29.87
CA THR A 301 13.52 13.94 31.20
C THR A 301 13.88 15.41 31.04
N SER A 302 12.99 16.30 31.48
CA SER A 302 13.40 17.67 31.76
C SER A 302 14.28 17.59 32.99
N ASP A 303 15.58 17.45 32.78
CA ASP A 303 16.56 17.65 33.85
C ASP A 303 16.37 19.11 34.29
N LEU A 304 15.59 19.30 35.36
CA LEU A 304 15.48 20.58 36.02
C LEU A 304 16.86 20.81 36.64
N VAL A 305 17.72 21.51 35.92
CA VAL A 305 19.04 21.88 36.45
C VAL A 305 18.80 22.98 37.47
N VAL A 306 18.77 22.59 38.74
CA VAL A 306 18.65 23.47 39.90
C VAL A 306 20.07 23.83 40.33
N CYS A 307 20.34 25.12 40.56
CA CYS A 307 21.63 25.62 41.06
C CYS A 307 22.82 25.39 40.12
N THR A 308 22.70 25.80 38.86
CA THR A 308 23.80 25.85 37.88
C THR A 308 24.97 26.71 38.32
N GLN A 309 24.70 27.82 39.04
CA GLN A 309 25.74 28.75 39.48
C GLN A 309 26.29 28.44 40.88
N GLY A 310 25.72 27.47 41.60
CA GLY A 310 26.11 27.13 42.97
C GLY A 310 25.43 27.98 44.04
N ASP A 311 26.04 28.02 45.22
CA ASP A 311 25.72 28.85 46.39
C ASP A 311 27.07 29.34 46.94
N ASN A 312 27.51 30.52 46.47
CA ASN A 312 28.89 30.98 46.69
C ASN A 312 29.12 31.55 48.09
N ASP A 313 28.12 32.15 48.72
CA ASP A 313 28.20 32.70 50.07
C ASP A 313 27.74 31.72 51.16
N ASN A 314 27.21 30.56 50.75
CA ASN A 314 26.76 29.45 51.59
C ASN A 314 25.62 29.85 52.53
N ASP A 315 24.71 30.70 52.06
CA ASP A 315 23.53 31.11 52.81
C ASP A 315 22.34 30.14 52.67
N GLY A 316 22.45 29.16 51.78
CA GLY A 316 21.45 28.12 51.52
C GLY A 316 20.49 28.41 50.37
N VAL A 317 20.66 29.55 49.68
CA VAL A 317 19.93 29.90 48.45
C VAL A 317 20.90 29.94 47.29
N CYS A 318 20.57 29.24 46.21
CA CYS A 318 21.47 29.17 45.07
C CYS A 318 21.55 30.50 44.33
N ASP A 319 22.75 30.88 43.88
CA ASP A 319 23.06 32.12 43.15
C ASP A 319 22.11 32.38 41.96
N ASP A 320 21.58 31.32 41.34
CA ASP A 320 20.59 31.45 40.26
C ASP A 320 19.28 32.14 40.69
N TRP A 321 18.93 32.04 41.98
CA TRP A 321 17.68 32.51 42.58
C TRP A 321 17.91 33.46 43.78
N ASP A 322 19.16 33.62 44.20
CA ASP A 322 19.57 34.51 45.27
C ASP A 322 19.59 35.97 44.81
N ARG A 323 18.98 36.84 45.61
CA ARG A 323 18.93 38.29 45.40
C ARG A 323 20.11 39.01 46.04
N GLN A 324 20.82 38.38 46.96
CA GLN A 324 21.95 38.94 47.70
C GLN A 324 23.13 37.94 47.68
N LEU A 325 23.82 37.90 46.53
CA LEU A 325 24.97 37.03 46.19
C LEU A 325 26.20 37.09 47.13
N ASN A 326 26.11 37.83 48.23
CA ASN A 326 27.19 38.06 49.18
C ASN A 326 26.65 38.26 50.61
N THR A 327 25.65 37.49 50.98
CA THR A 327 25.16 37.40 52.34
C THR A 327 26.30 37.07 53.31
N PRO A 328 26.44 37.80 54.44
CA PRO A 328 27.46 37.49 55.43
C PRO A 328 27.30 36.09 56.01
N SER A 329 28.41 35.36 56.14
CA SER A 329 28.39 34.01 56.71
C SER A 329 27.77 33.98 58.11
N GLY A 330 26.77 33.12 58.29
CA GLY A 330 26.01 32.97 59.55
C GLY A 330 24.78 33.88 59.66
N ALA A 331 24.53 34.76 58.69
CA ALA A 331 23.27 35.49 58.61
C ALA A 331 22.13 34.52 58.29
N ARG A 332 20.95 34.78 58.87
CA ARG A 332 19.72 34.08 58.48
C ARG A 332 19.14 34.81 57.27
N VAL A 333 18.74 34.06 56.26
CA VAL A 333 18.16 34.62 55.02
C VAL A 333 16.72 34.20 54.81
N ASP A 334 16.01 34.95 53.99
CA ASP A 334 14.69 34.56 53.48
C ASP A 334 14.79 33.56 52.30
N GLY A 335 13.65 33.17 51.74
CA GLY A 335 13.62 32.24 50.58
C GLY A 335 14.21 32.81 49.28
N SER A 336 14.66 34.07 49.29
CA SER A 336 15.33 34.75 48.18
C SER A 336 16.82 35.03 48.47
N GLY A 337 17.37 34.53 49.57
CA GLY A 337 18.78 34.73 49.96
C GLY A 337 19.08 36.09 50.58
N VAL A 338 18.06 36.89 50.92
CA VAL A 338 18.28 38.21 51.53
C VAL A 338 18.42 38.06 53.04
N ALA A 339 19.47 38.66 53.62
CA ALA A 339 19.69 38.69 55.06
C ALA A 339 18.51 39.34 55.80
N LEU A 340 18.04 38.70 56.88
CA LEU A 340 16.93 39.19 57.68
C LEU A 340 17.32 40.46 58.46
N ASP A 341 16.40 41.42 58.44
CA ASP A 341 16.39 42.66 59.23
C ASP A 341 14.93 42.82 59.72
N MET A 342 14.69 42.41 60.97
CA MET A 342 13.33 42.25 61.49
C MET A 342 12.65 43.58 61.83
N ASP A 343 13.41 44.60 62.25
CA ASP A 343 12.88 45.91 62.61
C ASP A 343 13.07 47.00 61.54
N LEU A 344 13.75 46.64 60.44
CA LEU A 344 13.93 47.44 59.23
C LEU A 344 14.74 48.72 59.47
N ASP A 345 15.69 48.69 60.41
CA ASP A 345 16.57 49.81 60.72
C ASP A 345 17.82 49.90 59.81
N GLY A 346 18.04 48.87 58.98
CA GLY A 346 19.15 48.76 58.05
C GLY A 346 20.37 48.02 58.60
N VAL A 347 20.31 47.50 59.82
CA VAL A 347 21.30 46.59 60.41
C VAL A 347 20.72 45.18 60.41
N ILE A 348 21.35 44.25 59.69
CA ILE A 348 20.87 42.86 59.66
C ILE A 348 20.87 42.24 61.07
N ASP A 349 19.95 41.30 61.31
CA ASP A 349 19.75 40.62 62.60
C ASP A 349 21.03 39.97 63.15
N LEU A 350 22.00 39.63 62.29
CA LEU A 350 23.30 39.09 62.70
C LEU A 350 24.16 40.11 63.46
N TYR A 351 24.05 41.39 63.11
CA TYR A 351 24.85 42.49 63.67
C TYR A 351 24.04 43.41 64.59
N ASP A 352 22.72 43.21 64.65
CA ASP A 352 21.82 43.92 65.53
C ASP A 352 21.70 43.24 66.92
N LYS A 353 21.98 44.01 67.98
CA LYS A 353 21.81 43.57 69.37
C LYS A 353 20.36 43.63 69.84
N CYS A 354 19.52 44.42 69.16
CA CYS A 354 18.15 44.74 69.51
C CYS A 354 17.16 44.40 68.39
N VAL A 355 17.29 43.22 67.76
CA VAL A 355 16.52 42.63 66.62
C VAL A 355 15.06 43.07 66.40
N THR A 356 14.34 43.47 67.45
CA THR A 356 12.92 43.86 67.38
C THR A 356 12.66 45.37 67.55
N VAL A 357 13.68 46.20 67.77
CA VAL A 357 13.55 47.62 68.13
C VAL A 357 14.61 48.47 67.42
N ALA A 358 14.15 49.19 66.40
CA ALA A 358 15.01 49.96 65.51
C ALA A 358 15.97 50.92 66.23
N GLY A 359 17.22 50.94 65.79
CA GLY A 359 18.28 51.82 66.27
C GLY A 359 19.26 52.23 65.18
N PRO A 360 20.18 53.17 65.48
CA PRO A 360 21.23 53.51 64.52
C PRO A 360 22.31 52.41 64.48
N ALA A 361 22.90 52.21 63.30
CA ALA A 361 24.06 51.32 63.10
C ALA A 361 25.23 51.64 64.06
N ASP A 362 25.43 52.92 64.42
CA ASP A 362 26.43 53.37 65.39
C ASP A 362 26.29 52.72 66.78
N ASN A 363 25.10 52.21 67.12
CA ASN A 363 24.80 51.55 68.40
C ASN A 363 24.40 50.07 68.21
N ASN A 364 24.89 49.41 67.16
CA ASN A 364 24.58 48.01 66.87
C ASN A 364 23.06 47.74 66.80
N GLY A 365 22.29 48.61 66.13
CA GLY A 365 20.84 48.48 65.95
C GLY A 365 20.00 48.74 67.21
N CYS A 366 20.61 49.09 68.35
CA CYS A 366 19.86 49.43 69.56
C CYS A 366 19.49 50.92 69.66
N PRO A 367 18.32 51.27 70.23
CA PRO A 367 17.98 52.65 70.55
C PRO A 367 18.97 53.25 71.56
N LYS A 368 19.13 54.58 71.52
CA LYS A 368 19.98 55.33 72.45
C LYS A 368 19.31 55.65 73.77
#